data_AF-A0A2G8LME8-F1
#
_entry.id   AF-A0A2G8LME8-F1
#
_cell.length_a   1.000
_cell.length_b   1.000
_cell.length_c   1.000
_cell.angle_alpha   90.00
_cell.angle_beta   90.00
_cell.angle_gamma   90.00
#
_symmetry.space_group_name_H-M   'P 1'
#
loop_
_entity.id
_entity.type
_entity.pdbx_description
1 polymer ?
#
loop_
_entity_poly.entity_id
_entity_poly.type
_entity_poly.pdbx_seq_one_letter_code
_entity_poly.pdbx_strand_id
1 'polypeptide(L)'
;MAEITPAAVPQESSTELAILTSNLQQVQHKVITQWTSKSLDQYLQQNHISHEQWLKQATEQIKEIRGQLDKLHEESAQSKEAVAAQKRKADEIECAIKEAAEKRQKLMFQKEEIENDIRHKSQELKQEAELLETQQKATRLRLSELTKAEEFFKERMGLRFKKLDSENLQFVFTNIDPKDHERVYYFTIKVIGKEYHVTDCCPQVEAMEELVQKLNKSNNLMEFAVTVRQKFKLVK
;
A
#
# COMPACT_ATOMS: atom_id res chain seq x y z
N MET A 1 -117.71 -81.67 -53.08
CA MET A 1 -118.83 -80.71 -53.22
C MET A 1 -118.20 -79.32 -53.11
N ALA A 2 -118.19 -78.42 -54.09
CA ALA A 2 -118.79 -78.36 -55.43
C ALA A 2 -117.85 -77.54 -56.35
N GLU A 3 -117.90 -77.82 -57.65
CA GLU A 3 -117.21 -77.13 -58.74
C GLU A 3 -117.68 -75.68 -58.90
N ILE A 4 -116.76 -74.74 -59.18
CA ILE A 4 -116.98 -73.63 -60.12
C ILE A 4 -115.64 -73.25 -60.77
N THR A 5 -115.51 -73.54 -62.06
CA THR A 5 -114.64 -72.84 -63.04
C THR A 5 -115.58 -72.01 -63.95
N PRO A 6 -115.15 -71.09 -64.83
CA PRO A 6 -113.80 -70.52 -65.11
C PRO A 6 -113.81 -68.99 -65.38
N ALA A 7 -112.65 -68.35 -65.56
CA ALA A 7 -112.49 -67.19 -66.47
C ALA A 7 -111.01 -66.93 -66.80
N ALA A 8 -110.68 -66.97 -68.09
CA ALA A 8 -109.33 -66.75 -68.64
C ALA A 8 -109.07 -65.28 -69.06
N VAL A 9 -107.77 -64.95 -69.17
CA VAL A 9 -107.05 -64.02 -70.12
C VAL A 9 -106.21 -62.93 -69.39
N PRO A 10 -104.99 -62.52 -69.85
CA PRO A 10 -103.99 -63.09 -70.78
C PRO A 10 -102.56 -63.26 -70.19
N GLN A 11 -101.66 -63.96 -70.90
CA GLN A 11 -100.27 -64.27 -70.51
C GLN A 11 -99.20 -63.17 -70.82
N GLU A 12 -99.53 -62.03 -71.43
CA GLU A 12 -98.53 -61.01 -71.89
C GLU A 12 -98.23 -59.88 -70.88
N SER A 13 -99.17 -59.51 -70.01
CA SER A 13 -98.96 -58.45 -69.01
C SER A 13 -98.03 -58.87 -67.86
N SER A 14 -98.00 -60.18 -67.54
CA SER A 14 -97.09 -60.74 -66.55
C SER A 14 -95.64 -60.74 -67.02
N THR A 15 -95.39 -60.85 -68.33
CA THR A 15 -94.03 -60.86 -68.89
C THR A 15 -93.42 -59.46 -68.96
N GLU A 16 -94.20 -58.44 -69.34
CA GLU A 16 -93.70 -57.05 -69.37
C GLU A 16 -93.45 -56.48 -67.97
N LEU A 17 -94.33 -56.78 -67.00
CA LEU A 17 -94.12 -56.41 -65.60
C LEU A 17 -92.88 -57.09 -65.01
N ALA A 18 -92.60 -58.33 -65.40
CA ALA A 18 -91.37 -59.04 -64.99
C ALA A 18 -90.11 -58.41 -65.59
N ILE A 19 -90.14 -58.01 -66.86
CA ILE A 19 -89.02 -57.32 -67.53
C ILE A 19 -88.79 -55.95 -66.90
N LEU A 20 -89.85 -55.18 -66.64
CA LEU A 20 -89.73 -53.85 -66.03
C LEU A 20 -89.18 -53.94 -64.61
N THR A 21 -89.66 -54.89 -63.81
CA THR A 21 -89.17 -55.12 -62.44
C THR A 21 -87.69 -55.56 -62.46
N SER A 22 -87.30 -56.40 -63.41
CA SER A 22 -85.91 -56.81 -63.59
C SER A 22 -85.01 -55.64 -63.96
N ASN A 23 -85.43 -54.78 -64.89
CA ASN A 23 -84.69 -53.58 -65.27
C ASN A 23 -84.60 -52.58 -64.11
N LEU A 24 -85.67 -52.41 -63.34
CA LEU A 24 -85.70 -51.51 -62.19
C LEU A 24 -84.77 -52.03 -61.07
N GLN A 25 -84.76 -53.33 -60.82
CA GLN A 25 -83.79 -53.98 -59.92
C GLN A 25 -82.35 -53.84 -60.45
N GLN A 26 -82.13 -53.93 -61.76
CA GLN A 26 -80.80 -53.78 -62.35
C GLN A 26 -80.28 -52.35 -62.23
N VAL A 27 -81.14 -51.35 -62.47
CA VAL A 27 -80.80 -49.93 -62.27
C VAL A 27 -80.58 -49.63 -60.79
N GLN A 28 -81.44 -50.13 -59.91
CA GLN A 28 -81.29 -49.98 -58.46
C GLN A 28 -79.99 -50.63 -57.97
N HIS A 29 -79.63 -51.81 -58.46
CA HIS A 29 -78.38 -52.49 -58.13
C HIS A 29 -77.15 -51.75 -58.70
N LYS A 30 -77.21 -51.24 -59.94
CA LYS A 30 -76.12 -50.43 -60.49
C LYS A 30 -75.93 -49.12 -59.73
N VAL A 31 -77.01 -48.41 -59.40
CA VAL A 31 -76.92 -47.13 -58.70
C VAL A 31 -76.52 -47.33 -57.23
N ILE A 32 -77.18 -48.22 -56.50
CA ILE A 32 -76.90 -48.41 -55.08
C ILE A 32 -75.59 -49.17 -54.90
N THR A 33 -75.45 -50.31 -55.56
CA THR A 33 -74.33 -51.22 -55.28
C THR A 33 -73.07 -50.82 -56.03
N GLN A 34 -73.15 -50.34 -57.27
CA GLN A 34 -71.93 -49.96 -58.01
C GLN A 34 -71.57 -48.49 -57.87
N TRP A 35 -72.55 -47.57 -57.88
CA TRP A 35 -72.25 -46.14 -57.80
C TRP A 35 -72.14 -45.66 -56.36
N THR A 36 -73.15 -45.91 -55.51
CA THR A 36 -73.08 -45.43 -54.12
C THR A 36 -72.07 -46.22 -53.29
N SER A 37 -71.99 -47.56 -53.39
CA SER A 37 -70.97 -48.31 -52.64
C SER A 37 -69.56 -47.93 -53.07
N LYS A 38 -69.23 -48.01 -54.38
CA LYS A 38 -67.86 -47.77 -54.84
C LYS A 38 -67.40 -46.32 -54.66
N SER A 39 -68.28 -45.34 -54.93
CA SER A 39 -67.97 -43.92 -54.74
C SER A 39 -67.82 -43.58 -53.27
N LEU A 40 -68.68 -44.13 -52.40
CA LEU A 40 -68.57 -43.99 -50.95
C LEU A 40 -67.32 -44.68 -50.41
N ASP A 41 -67.01 -45.89 -50.86
CA ASP A 41 -65.80 -46.64 -50.48
C ASP A 41 -64.54 -45.90 -50.91
N GLN A 42 -64.50 -45.35 -52.13
CA GLN A 42 -63.39 -44.51 -52.59
C GLN A 42 -63.25 -43.23 -51.77
N TYR A 43 -64.36 -42.57 -51.42
CA TYR A 43 -64.35 -41.38 -50.58
C TYR A 43 -63.88 -41.69 -49.15
N LEU A 44 -64.35 -42.79 -48.56
CA LEU A 44 -63.91 -43.27 -47.25
C LEU A 44 -62.44 -43.66 -47.24
N GLN A 45 -61.96 -44.34 -48.29
CA GLN A 45 -60.54 -44.65 -48.46
C GLN A 45 -59.69 -43.40 -48.63
N GLN A 46 -60.14 -42.44 -49.44
CA GLN A 46 -59.44 -41.17 -49.62
C GLN A 46 -59.37 -40.38 -48.31
N ASN A 47 -60.48 -40.29 -47.57
CA ASN A 47 -60.49 -39.65 -46.25
C ASN A 47 -59.58 -40.40 -45.26
N HIS A 48 -59.61 -41.73 -45.25
CA HIS A 48 -58.72 -42.52 -44.39
C HIS A 48 -57.25 -42.23 -44.68
N ILE A 49 -56.84 -42.25 -45.95
CA ILE A 49 -55.47 -41.96 -46.37
C ILE A 49 -55.09 -40.52 -46.00
N SER A 50 -55.97 -39.54 -46.28
CA SER A 50 -55.73 -38.14 -45.94
C SER A 50 -55.61 -37.92 -44.43
N HIS A 51 -56.49 -38.54 -43.63
CA HIS A 51 -56.43 -38.47 -42.16
C HIS A 51 -55.17 -39.16 -41.62
N GLU A 52 -54.77 -40.31 -42.17
CA GLU A 52 -53.56 -41.01 -41.75
C GLU A 52 -52.31 -40.18 -42.05
N GLN A 53 -52.26 -39.53 -43.22
CA GLN A 53 -51.18 -38.62 -43.58
C GLN A 53 -51.15 -37.38 -42.67
N TRP A 54 -52.31 -36.78 -42.40
CA TRP A 54 -52.42 -35.65 -41.48
C TRP A 54 -52.00 -36.02 -40.05
N LEU A 55 -52.42 -37.19 -39.55
CA LEU A 55 -52.01 -37.69 -38.24
C LEU A 55 -50.50 -37.88 -38.17
N LYS A 56 -49.88 -38.46 -39.20
CA LYS A 56 -48.41 -38.62 -39.28
C LYS A 56 -47.70 -37.26 -39.24
N GLN A 57 -48.16 -36.29 -40.02
CA GLN A 57 -47.61 -34.93 -40.03
C GLN A 57 -47.77 -34.24 -38.68
N ALA A 58 -48.95 -34.32 -38.07
CA ALA A 58 -49.21 -33.76 -36.75
C ALA A 58 -48.34 -34.42 -35.66
N THR A 59 -48.16 -35.74 -35.70
CA THR A 59 -47.29 -36.44 -34.74
C THR A 59 -45.83 -36.03 -34.90
N GLU A 60 -45.33 -35.83 -36.13
CA GLU A 60 -43.96 -35.38 -36.37
C GLU A 60 -43.77 -33.93 -35.88
N GLN A 61 -44.74 -33.05 -36.12
CA GLN A 61 -44.71 -31.67 -35.60
C GLN A 61 -44.72 -31.64 -34.07
N ILE A 62 -45.52 -32.47 -33.41
CA ILE A 62 -45.53 -32.58 -31.93
C ILE A 62 -44.16 -33.04 -31.44
N LYS A 63 -43.52 -33.99 -32.12
CA LYS A 63 -42.20 -34.49 -31.77
C LYS A 63 -41.12 -33.42 -31.93
N GLU A 64 -41.15 -32.67 -33.03
CA GLU A 64 -40.22 -31.56 -33.28
C GLU A 64 -40.39 -30.45 -32.23
N ILE A 65 -41.63 -30.03 -31.93
CA ILE A 65 -41.91 -29.01 -30.91
C ILE A 65 -41.45 -29.48 -29.53
N ARG A 66 -41.65 -30.76 -29.18
CA ARG A 66 -41.12 -31.32 -27.92
C ARG A 66 -39.59 -31.28 -27.89
N GLY A 67 -38.92 -31.68 -28.96
CA GLY A 67 -37.46 -31.60 -29.04
C GLY A 67 -36.92 -30.16 -28.92
N GLN A 68 -37.63 -29.17 -29.47
CA GLN A 68 -37.30 -27.76 -29.29
C GLN A 68 -37.55 -27.29 -27.85
N LEU A 69 -38.65 -27.73 -27.22
CA LEU A 69 -38.95 -27.41 -25.82
C LEU A 69 -37.89 -27.97 -24.87
N ASP A 70 -37.43 -29.21 -25.10
CA ASP A 70 -36.39 -29.84 -24.30
C ASP A 70 -35.05 -29.09 -24.42
N LYS A 71 -34.67 -28.68 -25.65
CA LYS A 71 -33.48 -27.85 -25.88
C LYS A 71 -33.55 -26.52 -25.16
N LEU A 72 -34.69 -25.81 -25.27
CA LEU A 72 -34.89 -24.54 -24.58
C LEU A 72 -34.87 -24.71 -23.05
N HIS A 73 -35.37 -25.84 -22.53
CA HIS A 73 -35.31 -26.13 -21.11
C HIS A 73 -33.87 -26.34 -20.63
N GLU A 74 -33.07 -27.09 -21.40
CA GLU A 74 -31.65 -27.30 -21.14
C GLU A 74 -30.86 -25.98 -21.19
N GLU A 75 -31.08 -25.16 -22.22
CA GLU A 75 -30.47 -23.82 -22.33
C GLU A 75 -30.88 -22.90 -21.16
N SER A 76 -32.14 -22.97 -20.72
CA SER A 76 -32.62 -22.23 -19.55
C SER A 76 -31.95 -22.69 -18.26
N ALA A 77 -31.76 -24.01 -18.09
CA ALA A 77 -31.08 -24.58 -16.93
C ALA A 77 -29.61 -24.16 -16.89
N GLN A 78 -28.89 -24.30 -18.00
CA GLN A 78 -27.50 -23.87 -18.14
C GLN A 78 -27.33 -22.36 -17.91
N SER A 79 -28.23 -21.54 -18.45
CA SER A 79 -28.22 -20.09 -18.25
C SER A 79 -28.43 -19.72 -16.79
N LYS A 80 -29.36 -20.38 -16.08
CA LYS A 80 -29.57 -20.16 -14.64
C LYS A 80 -28.33 -20.51 -13.82
N GLU A 81 -27.67 -21.63 -14.14
CA GLU A 81 -26.44 -22.03 -13.46
C GLU A 81 -25.29 -21.05 -13.73
N ALA A 82 -25.14 -20.59 -14.98
CA ALA A 82 -24.15 -19.59 -15.36
C ALA A 82 -24.38 -18.25 -14.63
N VAL A 83 -25.63 -17.80 -14.52
CA VAL A 83 -26.00 -16.59 -13.77
C VAL A 83 -25.70 -16.75 -12.28
N ALA A 84 -26.01 -17.92 -11.70
CA ALA A 84 -25.70 -18.20 -10.30
C ALA A 84 -24.19 -18.21 -10.04
N ALA A 85 -23.40 -18.82 -10.94
CA ALA A 85 -21.94 -18.83 -10.86
C ALA A 85 -21.35 -17.42 -11.00
N GLN A 86 -21.87 -16.61 -11.92
CA GLN A 86 -21.43 -15.23 -12.10
C GLN A 86 -21.76 -14.36 -10.89
N LYS A 87 -22.92 -14.57 -10.27
CA LYS A 87 -23.32 -13.86 -9.04
C LYS A 87 -22.36 -14.17 -7.89
N ARG A 88 -22.00 -15.45 -7.67
CA ARG A 88 -21.01 -15.84 -6.66
C ARG A 88 -19.67 -15.15 -6.86
N LYS A 89 -19.17 -15.13 -8.11
CA LYS A 89 -17.93 -14.42 -8.45
C LYS A 89 -18.03 -12.91 -8.19
N ALA A 90 -19.16 -12.30 -8.51
CA ALA A 90 -19.39 -10.88 -8.24
C ALA A 90 -19.36 -10.60 -6.73
N ASP A 91 -20.02 -11.43 -5.92
CA ASP A 91 -20.01 -11.31 -4.45
C ASP A 91 -18.58 -11.48 -3.88
N GLU A 92 -17.80 -12.44 -4.39
CA GLU A 92 -16.39 -12.64 -4.02
C GLU A 92 -15.52 -11.41 -4.33
N ILE A 93 -15.67 -10.84 -5.52
CA ILE A 93 -14.95 -9.62 -5.93
C ILE A 93 -15.38 -8.43 -5.07
N GLU A 94 -16.67 -8.30 -4.74
CA GLU A 94 -17.17 -7.22 -3.90
C GLU A 94 -16.59 -7.30 -2.48
N CYS A 95 -16.51 -8.50 -1.90
CA CYS A 95 -15.82 -8.73 -0.63
C CYS A 95 -14.33 -8.35 -0.71
N ALA A 96 -13.63 -8.77 -1.76
CA ALA A 96 -12.22 -8.42 -1.96
C ALA A 96 -12.00 -6.91 -2.10
N ILE A 97 -12.91 -6.19 -2.78
CA ILE A 97 -12.86 -4.73 -2.89
C ILE A 97 -13.04 -4.06 -1.53
N LYS A 98 -13.97 -4.54 -0.69
CA LYS A 98 -14.19 -4.01 0.67
C LYS A 98 -12.93 -4.19 1.53
N GLU A 99 -12.36 -5.38 1.52
CA GLU A 99 -11.11 -5.65 2.26
C GLU A 99 -9.95 -4.78 1.78
N ALA A 100 -9.80 -4.62 0.46
CA ALA A 100 -8.77 -3.75 -0.12
C ALA A 100 -8.98 -2.28 0.27
N ALA A 101 -10.24 -1.82 0.31
CA ALA A 101 -10.58 -0.46 0.72
C ALA A 101 -10.24 -0.21 2.20
N GLU A 102 -10.55 -1.15 3.09
CA GLU A 102 -10.21 -1.06 4.52
C GLU A 102 -8.69 -1.05 4.73
N LYS A 103 -7.96 -1.94 4.05
CA LYS A 103 -6.48 -1.96 4.10
C LYS A 103 -5.89 -0.64 3.61
N ARG A 104 -6.43 -0.09 2.52
CA ARG A 104 -6.01 1.22 1.99
C ARG A 104 -6.27 2.34 3.01
N GLN A 105 -7.41 2.34 3.69
CA GLN A 105 -7.74 3.35 4.69
C GLN A 105 -6.78 3.28 5.90
N LYS A 106 -6.48 2.07 6.38
CA LYS A 106 -5.50 1.87 7.47
C LYS A 106 -4.12 2.37 7.07
N LEU A 107 -3.66 2.06 5.86
CA LEU A 107 -2.37 2.52 5.33
C LEU A 107 -2.33 4.05 5.16
N MET A 108 -3.43 4.68 4.73
CA MET A 108 -3.52 6.14 4.64
C MET A 108 -3.35 6.81 6.00
N PHE A 109 -4.03 6.29 7.03
CA PHE A 109 -3.89 6.81 8.39
C PHE A 109 -2.46 6.66 8.92
N GLN A 110 -1.84 5.49 8.74
CA GLN A 110 -0.45 5.26 9.12
C GLN A 110 0.52 6.18 8.37
N LYS A 111 0.27 6.42 7.08
CA LYS A 111 1.07 7.35 6.29
C LYS A 111 0.98 8.78 6.84
N GLU A 112 -0.22 9.25 7.16
CA GLU A 112 -0.44 10.59 7.71
C GLU A 112 0.20 10.76 9.09
N GLU A 113 0.14 9.73 9.94
CA GLU A 113 0.82 9.69 11.23
C GLU A 113 2.34 9.79 11.07
N ILE A 114 2.94 8.96 10.21
CA ILE A 114 4.39 8.98 9.94
C ILE A 114 4.80 10.33 9.34
N GLU A 115 4.01 10.90 8.43
CA GLU A 115 4.31 12.21 7.86
C GLU A 115 4.25 13.33 8.91
N ASN A 116 3.30 13.27 9.85
CA ASN A 116 3.24 14.19 10.97
C ASN A 116 4.46 14.06 11.88
N ASP A 117 4.85 12.83 12.22
CA ASP A 117 6.03 12.56 13.04
C ASP A 117 7.32 13.06 12.37
N ILE A 118 7.47 12.83 11.07
CA ILE A 118 8.61 13.34 10.30
C ILE A 118 8.63 14.86 10.32
N ARG A 119 7.48 15.52 10.12
CA ARG A 119 7.38 16.99 10.18
C ARG A 119 7.79 17.51 11.56
N HIS A 120 7.27 16.92 12.63
CA HIS A 120 7.57 17.32 14.00
C HIS A 120 9.06 17.17 14.31
N LYS A 121 9.63 15.97 14.07
CA LYS A 121 11.05 15.70 14.32
C LYS A 121 11.96 16.58 13.48
N SER A 122 11.59 16.87 12.23
CA SER A 122 12.37 17.77 11.37
C SER A 122 12.38 19.20 11.92
N GLN A 123 11.27 19.65 12.50
CA GLN A 123 11.18 20.96 13.14
C GLN A 123 12.00 21.02 14.43
N GLU A 124 11.94 19.99 15.27
CA GLU A 124 12.76 19.88 16.48
C GLU A 124 14.26 19.89 16.16
N LEU A 125 14.69 19.08 15.18
CA LEU A 125 16.08 19.05 14.73
C LEU A 125 16.55 20.41 14.21
N LYS A 126 15.69 21.13 13.49
CA LYS A 126 16.01 22.48 13.01
C LYS A 126 16.20 23.46 14.16
N GLN A 127 15.32 23.44 15.16
CA GLN A 127 15.43 24.29 16.35
C GLN A 127 16.70 23.97 17.15
N GLU A 128 17.01 22.69 17.33
CA GLU A 128 18.22 22.26 18.04
C GLU A 128 19.49 22.67 17.28
N ALA A 129 19.49 22.55 15.95
CA ALA A 129 20.61 23.01 15.11
C ALA A 129 20.83 24.52 15.22
N GLU A 130 19.77 25.33 15.19
CA GLU A 130 19.85 26.78 15.37
C GLU A 130 20.38 27.15 16.78
N LEU A 131 19.92 26.47 17.82
CA LEU A 131 20.44 26.65 19.19
C LEU A 131 21.93 26.29 19.29
N LEU A 132 22.33 25.17 18.68
CA LEU A 132 23.74 24.75 18.68
C LEU A 132 24.61 25.75 17.93
N GLU A 133 24.15 26.27 16.79
CA GLU A 133 24.89 27.26 16.01
C GLU A 133 25.08 28.57 16.81
N THR A 134 24.04 29.06 17.48
CA THR A 134 24.15 30.27 18.31
C THR A 134 25.11 30.08 19.48
N GLN A 135 25.06 28.93 20.16
CA GLN A 135 25.98 28.60 21.24
C GLN A 135 27.43 28.46 20.75
N GLN A 136 27.64 27.80 19.61
CA GLN A 136 28.96 27.68 19.00
C GLN A 136 29.51 29.05 18.60
N LYS A 137 28.69 29.94 18.04
CA LYS A 137 29.10 31.29 17.69
C LYS A 137 29.49 32.10 18.92
N ALA A 138 28.70 32.05 19.99
CA ALA A 138 29.02 32.72 21.25
C ALA A 138 30.32 32.18 21.86
N THR A 139 30.52 30.85 21.83
CA THR A 139 31.74 30.20 22.33
C THR A 139 32.97 30.60 21.51
N ARG A 140 32.85 30.62 20.18
CA ARG A 140 33.93 31.06 19.28
C ARG A 140 34.30 32.51 19.50
N LEU A 141 33.32 33.40 19.71
CA LEU A 141 33.58 34.80 20.01
C LEU A 141 34.34 34.95 21.34
N ARG A 142 33.84 34.32 22.41
CA ARG A 142 34.53 34.33 23.71
C ARG A 142 35.94 33.79 23.63
N LEU A 143 36.14 32.68 22.91
CA LEU A 143 37.47 32.11 22.71
C LEU A 143 38.37 33.09 21.95
N SER A 144 37.87 33.74 20.90
CA SER A 144 38.63 34.74 20.14
C SER A 144 39.01 35.95 20.98
N GLU A 145 38.14 36.41 21.88
CA GLU A 145 38.41 37.51 22.81
C GLU A 145 39.47 37.12 23.84
N LEU A 146 39.36 35.91 24.40
CA LEU A 146 40.35 35.38 25.33
C LEU A 146 41.72 35.21 24.67
N THR A 147 41.78 34.68 23.45
CA THR A 147 43.04 34.55 22.70
C THR A 147 43.66 35.92 22.41
N LYS A 148 42.86 36.91 21.98
CA LYS A 148 43.35 38.28 21.78
C LYS A 148 43.85 38.91 23.07
N ALA A 149 43.14 38.68 24.19
CA ALA A 149 43.58 39.15 25.49
C ALA A 149 44.90 38.48 25.92
N GLU A 150 45.03 37.16 25.72
CA GLU A 150 46.26 36.41 25.99
C GLU A 150 47.44 36.97 25.17
N GLU A 151 47.25 37.19 23.87
CA GLU A 151 48.26 37.80 23.00
C GLU A 151 48.64 39.21 23.47
N PHE A 152 47.64 40.05 23.80
CA PHE A 152 47.87 41.40 24.30
C PHE A 152 48.65 41.40 25.63
N PHE A 153 48.30 40.53 26.57
CA PHE A 153 49.04 40.38 27.84
C PHE A 153 50.46 39.87 27.59
N LYS A 154 50.63 38.90 26.70
CA LYS A 154 51.93 38.36 26.33
C LYS A 154 52.84 39.44 25.74
N GLU A 155 52.34 40.25 24.80
CA GLU A 155 53.12 41.31 24.15
C GLU A 155 53.43 42.47 25.11
N ARG A 156 52.44 42.95 25.86
CA ARG A 156 52.61 44.13 26.73
C ARG A 156 53.38 43.82 28.01
N MET A 157 53.14 42.66 28.61
CA MET A 157 53.81 42.29 29.86
C MET A 157 55.09 41.50 29.59
N GLY A 158 55.28 40.91 28.41
CA GLY A 158 56.37 39.94 28.21
C GLY A 158 56.26 38.79 29.21
N LEU A 159 55.04 38.33 29.49
CA LEU A 159 54.75 37.26 30.43
C LEU A 159 53.78 36.26 29.78
N ARG A 160 54.14 34.99 29.83
CA ARG A 160 53.31 33.88 29.37
C ARG A 160 53.22 32.83 30.47
N PHE A 161 52.04 32.26 30.65
CA PHE A 161 51.82 31.11 31.51
C PHE A 161 51.90 29.84 30.66
N LYS A 162 52.71 28.87 31.09
CA LYS A 162 52.78 27.54 30.46
C LYS A 162 52.40 26.51 31.51
N LYS A 163 51.30 25.81 31.28
CA LYS A 163 50.94 24.65 32.07
C LYS A 163 51.79 23.47 31.58
N LEU A 164 52.63 22.90 32.44
CA LEU A 164 53.40 21.68 32.10
C LEU A 164 52.52 20.45 32.34
N ASP A 165 51.97 20.31 33.55
CA ASP A 165 51.13 19.19 33.98
C ASP A 165 49.90 19.67 34.75
N SER A 166 49.13 18.76 35.36
CA SER A 166 47.99 19.10 36.21
C SER A 166 48.34 20.03 37.37
N GLU A 167 49.56 19.92 37.91
CA GLU A 167 49.99 20.61 39.13
C GLU A 167 51.11 21.63 38.92
N ASN A 168 51.79 21.61 37.77
CA ASN A 168 52.95 22.47 37.49
C ASN A 168 52.57 23.63 36.56
N LEU A 169 52.69 24.86 37.08
CA LEU A 169 52.48 26.11 36.33
C LEU A 169 53.80 26.87 36.21
N GLN A 170 54.25 27.07 34.97
CA GLN A 170 55.47 27.82 34.67
C GLN A 170 55.14 29.24 34.22
N PHE A 171 55.84 30.20 34.84
CA PHE A 171 55.80 31.62 34.53
C PHE A 171 57.00 31.92 33.65
N VAL A 172 56.73 32.32 32.41
CA VAL A 172 57.75 32.57 31.39
C VAL A 172 57.78 34.06 31.09
N PHE A 173 58.90 34.72 31.41
CA PHE A 173 59.15 36.13 31.15
C PHE A 173 60.07 36.32 29.95
N THR A 174 59.79 37.35 29.17
CA THR A 174 60.61 37.90 28.09
C THR A 174 60.73 39.42 28.27
N ASN A 175 61.49 40.10 27.41
CA ASN A 175 61.75 41.55 27.50
C ASN A 175 62.34 41.95 28.87
N ILE A 176 63.26 41.15 29.41
CA ILE A 176 64.00 41.45 30.65
C ILE A 176 65.38 42.01 30.32
N ASP A 177 66.14 41.33 29.45
CA ASP A 177 67.47 41.74 29.03
C ASP A 177 67.37 42.82 27.92
N PRO A 178 67.90 44.05 28.12
CA PRO A 178 67.88 45.09 27.09
C PRO A 178 68.73 44.76 25.85
N LYS A 179 69.65 43.79 25.94
CA LYS A 179 70.49 43.35 24.81
C LYS A 179 69.84 42.27 23.98
N ASP A 180 69.04 41.42 24.63
CA ASP A 180 68.32 40.32 24.01
C ASP A 180 66.90 40.23 24.57
N HIS A 181 65.97 40.90 23.88
CA HIS A 181 64.57 40.95 24.30
C HIS A 181 63.86 39.58 24.21
N GLU A 182 64.37 38.64 23.41
CA GLU A 182 63.79 37.30 23.25
C GLU A 182 64.31 36.31 24.30
N ARG A 183 65.36 36.65 25.05
CA ARG A 183 65.90 35.82 26.13
C ARG A 183 64.81 35.47 27.14
N VAL A 184 64.64 34.17 27.35
CA VAL A 184 63.59 33.60 28.20
C VAL A 184 64.09 33.43 29.63
N TYR A 185 63.31 33.92 30.58
CA TYR A 185 63.51 33.74 32.02
C TYR A 185 62.28 33.06 32.57
N TYR A 186 62.39 32.06 33.43
CA TYR A 186 61.20 31.40 33.94
C TYR A 186 61.37 30.86 35.35
N PHE A 187 60.24 30.66 36.01
CA PHE A 187 60.15 29.81 37.20
C PHE A 187 58.90 28.95 37.12
N THR A 188 58.93 27.78 37.75
CA THR A 188 57.82 26.83 37.79
C THR A 188 57.36 26.69 39.23
N ILE A 189 56.05 26.84 39.45
CA ILE A 189 55.42 26.64 40.75
C ILE A 189 54.48 25.44 40.68
N LYS A 190 54.45 24.67 41.75
CA LYS A 190 53.39 23.72 42.07
C LYS A 190 52.71 24.10 43.38
N VAL A 191 51.43 23.76 43.51
CA VAL A 191 50.68 23.96 44.74
C VAL A 191 50.46 22.59 45.38
N ILE A 192 50.99 22.39 46.58
CA ILE A 192 50.79 21.16 47.36
C ILE A 192 49.98 21.52 48.60
N GLY A 193 48.74 21.04 48.68
CA GLY A 193 47.81 21.41 49.75
C GLY A 193 47.44 22.89 49.70
N LYS A 194 48.04 23.71 50.58
CA LYS A 194 47.88 25.17 50.62
C LYS A 194 49.19 25.94 50.44
N GLU A 195 50.28 25.25 50.14
CA GLU A 195 51.61 25.84 50.05
C GLU A 195 52.15 25.80 48.62
N TYR A 196 52.68 26.94 48.18
CA TYR A 196 53.40 27.10 46.93
C TYR A 196 54.83 26.59 47.06
N HIS A 197 55.25 25.80 46.08
CA HIS A 197 56.61 25.26 45.97
C HIS A 197 57.17 25.62 44.60
N VAL A 198 58.37 26.19 44.54
CA VAL A 198 59.10 26.42 43.28
C VAL A 198 59.86 25.14 42.93
N THR A 199 59.59 24.56 41.76
CA THR A 199 60.23 23.32 41.29
C THR A 199 61.42 23.57 40.39
N ASP A 200 61.36 24.61 39.57
CA ASP A 200 62.40 24.95 38.60
C ASP A 200 62.50 26.47 38.47
N CYS A 201 63.70 26.99 38.24
CA CYS A 201 63.95 28.43 38.07
C CYS A 201 65.19 28.62 37.20
N CYS A 202 65.06 29.37 36.11
CA CYS A 202 66.17 29.67 35.22
C CYS A 202 66.09 31.12 34.75
N PRO A 203 67.13 31.94 35.00
CA PRO A 203 68.36 31.66 35.75
C PRO A 203 68.12 31.56 37.27
N GLN A 204 69.02 30.89 38.00
CA GLN A 204 68.88 30.75 39.46
C GLN A 204 68.94 32.12 40.16
N VAL A 205 68.00 32.37 41.06
CA VAL A 205 67.89 33.62 41.82
C VAL A 205 68.37 33.42 43.26
N GLU A 206 69.23 34.31 43.75
CA GLU A 206 69.64 34.32 45.15
C GLU A 206 68.46 34.60 46.09
N ALA A 207 68.37 33.85 47.19
CA ALA A 207 67.31 33.91 48.19
C ALA A 207 65.90 33.52 47.69
N MET A 208 65.80 32.57 46.74
CA MET A 208 64.51 32.06 46.26
C MET A 208 63.68 31.44 47.41
N GLU A 209 64.32 30.70 48.33
CA GLU A 209 63.65 30.06 49.47
C GLU A 209 62.98 31.08 50.40
N GLU A 210 63.62 32.23 50.64
CA GLU A 210 63.04 33.31 51.46
C GLU A 210 61.82 33.94 50.77
N LEU A 211 61.89 34.11 49.44
CA LEU A 211 60.77 34.64 48.65
C LEU A 211 59.59 33.66 48.68
N VAL A 212 59.83 32.35 48.61
CA VAL A 212 58.78 31.32 48.71
C VAL A 212 58.16 31.29 50.11
N GLN A 213 58.96 31.42 51.17
CA GLN A 213 58.42 31.55 52.53
C GLN A 213 57.56 32.80 52.70
N LYS A 214 57.97 33.93 52.11
CA LYS A 214 57.15 35.15 52.09
C LYS A 214 55.86 34.94 51.31
N LEU A 215 55.91 34.27 50.16
CA LEU A 215 54.73 33.93 49.36
C LEU A 215 53.75 33.05 50.13
N ASN A 216 54.23 32.02 50.83
CA ASN A 216 53.36 31.15 51.63
C ASN A 216 52.75 31.87 52.85
N LYS A 217 53.42 32.90 53.38
CA LYS A 217 52.88 33.75 54.45
C LYS A 217 51.87 34.80 53.95
N SER A 218 52.13 35.44 52.81
CA SER A 218 51.30 36.53 52.30
C SER A 218 50.18 36.06 51.36
N ASN A 219 50.30 34.86 50.80
CA ASN A 219 49.45 34.31 49.74
C ASN A 219 49.32 35.25 48.52
N ASN A 220 50.32 36.11 48.28
CA ASN A 220 50.30 37.10 47.20
C ASN A 220 51.23 36.68 46.05
N LEU A 221 50.69 35.87 45.14
CA LEU A 221 51.44 35.37 43.98
C LEU A 221 51.88 36.47 43.01
N MET A 222 51.12 37.57 42.91
CA MET A 222 51.47 38.68 42.01
C MET A 222 52.69 39.45 42.53
N GLU A 223 52.75 39.75 43.83
CA GLU A 223 53.92 40.40 44.44
C GLU A 223 55.18 39.53 44.31
N PHE A 224 55.03 38.21 44.47
CA PHE A 224 56.11 37.27 44.25
C PHE A 224 56.62 37.32 42.80
N ALA A 225 55.74 37.22 41.80
CA ALA A 225 56.11 37.26 40.38
C ALA A 225 56.82 38.57 39.99
N VAL A 226 56.36 39.71 40.52
CA VAL A 226 57.02 41.02 40.30
C VAL A 226 58.42 41.05 40.93
N THR A 227 58.54 40.56 42.17
CA THR A 227 59.82 40.51 42.89
C THR A 227 60.83 39.62 42.18
N VAL A 228 60.42 38.42 41.75
CA VAL A 228 61.27 37.49 41.00
C VAL A 228 61.68 38.10 39.66
N ARG A 229 60.77 38.78 38.95
CA ARG A 229 61.11 39.50 37.72
C ARG A 229 62.15 40.61 37.94
N GLN A 230 62.07 41.35 39.06
CA GLN A 230 63.09 42.34 39.42
C GLN A 230 64.45 41.68 39.67
N LYS A 231 64.46 40.53 40.35
CA LYS A 231 65.69 39.77 40.59
C LYS A 231 66.30 39.24 39.28
N PHE A 232 65.49 38.78 38.33
CA PHE A 232 65.98 38.39 36.99
C PHE A 232 66.67 39.53 36.24
N LYS A 233 66.30 40.80 36.46
CA LYS A 233 67.02 41.96 35.89
C LYS A 233 68.43 42.17 36.47
N LEU A 234 68.66 41.71 37.69
CA LEU A 234 69.95 41.83 38.38
C LEU A 234 70.92 40.72 37.97
N VAL A 235 70.38 39.58 37.54
CA VAL A 235 71.13 38.44 37.01
C VAL A 235 71.38 38.68 35.52
N LYS A 236 72.53 39.30 35.19
CA LYS A 236 72.96 39.57 33.81
C LYS A 236 73.45 38.30 33.11
#